data_AF-A0A4Y2D9K0-F1
#
_entry.id   AF-A0A4Y2D9K0-F1
#
_cell.length_a   1.000
_cell.length_b   1.000
_cell.length_c   1.000
_cell.angle_alpha   90.00
_cell.angle_beta   90.00
_cell.angle_gamma   90.00
#
_symmetry.space_group_name_H-M   'P 1'
#
loop_
_entity.id
_entity.type
_entity.pdbx_description
1 polymer ?
#
loop_
_entity_poly.entity_id
_entity_poly.type
_entity_poly.pdbx_seq_one_letter_code
_entity_poly.pdbx_strand_id
1 'polypeptide(L)'
;MAIEEASSLHRPIKIWTDNLSSLMAILNPKSHHSMIREIQTLLLSHKHIHLRWLKAHVGYLGNECANQLAKEAITKGDPFFLPKLLSYLKYEIMSAALTIWQDNWDNGETGRSTHDIVPRVLNKPVRWNREELMFVTVHGLFPSYLHRFNLRTHDNC
;
A
#
# COMPACT_ATOMS: atom_id res chain seq x y z
N MET A 1 -14.70 -24.97 -7.52
CA MET A 1 -13.25 -24.69 -7.69
C MET A 1 -12.64 -25.69 -8.69
N ALA A 2 -11.62 -25.31 -9.48
CA ALA A 2 -11.09 -26.19 -10.55
C ALA A 2 -10.63 -27.59 -10.09
N ILE A 3 -10.14 -27.71 -8.84
CA ILE A 3 -9.74 -29.00 -8.25
C ILE A 3 -10.97 -29.88 -7.95
N GLU A 4 -12.08 -29.29 -7.50
CA GLU A 4 -13.34 -30.01 -7.23
C GLU A 4 -13.94 -30.52 -8.55
N GLU A 5 -13.98 -29.68 -9.58
CA GLU A 5 -14.43 -30.10 -10.92
C GLU A 5 -13.56 -31.24 -11.46
N ALA A 6 -12.24 -31.11 -11.34
CA ALA A 6 -11.30 -32.14 -11.77
C ALA A 6 -11.46 -33.46 -10.98
N SER A 7 -11.83 -33.39 -9.70
CA SER A 7 -11.99 -34.56 -8.84
C SER A 7 -13.10 -35.50 -9.33
N SER A 8 -14.15 -34.95 -9.96
CA SER A 8 -15.27 -35.72 -10.50
C SER A 8 -14.90 -36.59 -11.71
N LEU A 9 -13.82 -36.26 -12.42
CA LEU A 9 -13.48 -36.85 -13.72
C LEU A 9 -12.68 -38.17 -13.61
N HIS A 10 -12.24 -38.56 -12.41
CA HIS A 10 -11.58 -39.85 -12.10
C HIS A 10 -10.50 -40.30 -13.10
N ARG A 11 -9.78 -39.35 -13.71
CA ARG A 11 -8.70 -39.59 -14.69
C ARG A 11 -7.48 -38.73 -14.38
N PRO A 12 -6.28 -39.09 -14.83
CA PRO A 12 -5.10 -38.24 -14.64
C PRO A 12 -5.31 -36.85 -15.24
N ILE A 13 -5.25 -35.81 -14.40
CA ILE A 13 -5.46 -34.41 -14.80
C ILE A 13 -4.24 -33.59 -14.40
N LYS A 14 -3.83 -32.68 -15.29
CA LYS A 14 -2.81 -31.66 -15.01
C LYS A 14 -3.48 -30.30 -15.03
N ILE A 15 -3.52 -29.63 -13.89
CA ILE A 15 -3.99 -28.25 -13.76
C ILE A 15 -2.77 -27.35 -13.83
N TRP A 16 -2.81 -26.39 -14.73
CA TRP A 16 -1.73 -25.44 -14.94
C TRP A 16 -2.13 -24.07 -14.38
N THR A 17 -1.22 -23.41 -13.65
CA THR A 17 -1.41 -22.06 -13.12
C THR A 17 -0.19 -21.20 -13.39
N ASP A 18 -0.40 -19.92 -13.66
CA ASP A 18 0.66 -18.93 -13.79
C ASP A 18 1.02 -18.23 -12.47
N ASN A 19 0.22 -18.45 -11.42
CA ASN A 19 0.43 -17.88 -10.09
C ASN A 19 1.37 -18.75 -9.24
N LEU A 20 2.67 -18.46 -9.34
CA LEU A 20 3.71 -19.14 -8.57
C LEU A 20 3.49 -19.01 -7.05
N SER A 21 3.03 -17.85 -6.59
CA SER A 21 2.81 -17.60 -5.16
C SER A 21 1.74 -18.51 -4.56
N SER A 22 0.62 -18.71 -5.26
CA SER A 22 -0.42 -19.66 -4.84
C SER A 22 0.11 -21.08 -4.80
N LEU A 23 0.90 -21.50 -5.79
CA LEU A 23 1.51 -22.83 -5.79
C LEU A 23 2.46 -23.03 -4.60
N MET A 24 3.30 -22.03 -4.30
CA MET A 24 4.21 -22.06 -3.14
C MET A 24 3.45 -22.09 -1.81
N ALA A 25 2.33 -21.37 -1.70
CA ALA A 25 1.48 -21.41 -0.52
C ALA A 25 0.86 -22.81 -0.32
N ILE A 26 0.39 -23.45 -1.39
CA ILE A 26 -0.16 -24.81 -1.36
C ILE A 26 0.94 -25.83 -1.00
N LEU A 27 2.15 -25.66 -1.52
CA LEU A 27 3.28 -26.55 -1.22
C LEU A 27 3.80 -26.41 0.23
N ASN A 28 3.42 -25.36 0.96
CA ASN A 28 3.84 -25.17 2.34
C ASN A 28 2.99 -26.01 3.33
N PRO A 29 3.51 -27.11 3.89
CA PRO A 29 2.74 -27.98 4.79
C PRO A 29 2.45 -27.32 6.15
N LYS A 30 3.15 -26.23 6.48
CA LYS A 30 2.98 -25.48 7.74
C LYS A 30 1.92 -24.39 7.63
N SER A 31 1.28 -24.22 6.48
CA SER A 31 0.21 -23.23 6.34
C SER A 31 -0.95 -23.54 7.29
N HIS A 32 -1.42 -22.52 8.01
CA HIS A 32 -2.62 -22.59 8.85
C HIS A 32 -3.85 -21.97 8.17
N HIS A 33 -3.70 -21.44 6.95
CA HIS A 33 -4.79 -20.81 6.23
C HIS A 33 -5.83 -21.87 5.81
N SER A 34 -7.10 -21.66 6.19
CA SER A 34 -8.21 -22.61 5.97
C SER A 34 -8.31 -23.07 4.51
N MET A 35 -8.37 -22.12 3.57
CA MET A 35 -8.44 -22.42 2.13
C MET A 35 -7.24 -23.25 1.63
N ILE A 36 -6.03 -23.00 2.14
CA ILE A 36 -4.85 -23.78 1.75
C ILE A 36 -4.94 -25.21 2.29
N ARG A 37 -5.40 -25.38 3.53
CA ARG A 37 -5.63 -26.70 4.14
C ARG A 37 -6.68 -27.50 3.38
N GLU A 38 -7.75 -26.85 2.95
CA GLU A 38 -8.80 -27.45 2.13
C GLU A 38 -8.25 -27.93 0.78
N ILE A 39 -7.53 -27.06 0.05
CA ILE A 39 -6.88 -27.41 -1.22
C ILE A 39 -5.88 -28.57 -1.03
N GLN A 40 -5.04 -28.52 0.00
CA GLN A 40 -4.10 -29.60 0.31
C GLN A 40 -4.82 -30.93 0.57
N THR A 41 -5.92 -30.90 1.32
CA THR A 41 -6.74 -32.08 1.61
C THR A 41 -7.35 -32.67 0.33
N LEU A 42 -7.88 -31.82 -0.55
CA LEU A 42 -8.43 -32.23 -1.84
C LEU A 42 -7.37 -32.86 -2.75
N LEU A 43 -6.15 -32.33 -2.77
CA LEU A 43 -5.06 -32.90 -3.57
C LEU A 43 -4.57 -34.23 -2.99
N LEU A 44 -4.57 -34.39 -1.67
CA LEU A 44 -4.18 -35.64 -1.01
C LEU A 44 -5.20 -36.76 -1.25
N SER A 45 -6.50 -36.45 -1.28
CA SER A 45 -7.55 -37.41 -1.59
C SER A 45 -7.59 -37.77 -3.08
N HIS A 46 -7.24 -36.84 -3.98
CA HIS A 46 -7.29 -37.03 -5.43
C HIS A 46 -5.89 -37.07 -6.07
N LYS A 47 -5.14 -38.14 -5.82
CA LYS A 47 -3.75 -38.34 -6.31
C LYS A 47 -3.58 -38.30 -7.85
N HIS A 48 -4.67 -38.36 -8.60
CA HIS A 48 -4.65 -38.26 -10.07
C HIS A 48 -4.54 -36.81 -10.57
N ILE A 49 -4.76 -35.81 -9.70
CA ILE A 49 -4.68 -34.38 -10.03
C ILE A 49 -3.26 -33.88 -9.74
N HIS A 50 -2.65 -33.24 -10.72
CA HIS A 50 -1.30 -32.68 -10.61
C HIS A 50 -1.32 -31.19 -10.91
N LEU A 51 -0.78 -30.38 -10.00
CA LEU A 51 -0.58 -28.95 -10.23
C LEU A 51 0.77 -28.70 -10.91
N ARG A 52 0.79 -27.83 -11.91
CA ARG A 52 2.02 -27.35 -12.55
C ARG A 52 2.02 -25.84 -12.73
N TRP A 53 3.21 -25.27 -12.63
CA TRP A 53 3.43 -23.86 -12.94
C TRP A 53 3.72 -23.68 -14.43
N LEU A 54 3.17 -22.63 -15.01
CA LEU A 54 3.53 -22.13 -16.34
C LEU A 54 3.88 -20.64 -16.26
N LYS A 55 4.68 -20.13 -17.19
CA LYS A 55 5.04 -18.71 -17.19
C LYS A 55 3.90 -17.86 -17.78
N ALA A 56 3.46 -16.84 -17.05
CA ALA A 56 2.46 -15.88 -17.52
C ALA A 56 2.94 -15.12 -18.77
N HIS A 57 1.99 -14.72 -19.62
CA HIS A 57 2.20 -13.78 -20.75
C HIS A 57 3.26 -14.21 -21.79
N VAL A 58 3.36 -15.51 -22.07
CA VAL A 58 4.26 -16.06 -23.10
C VAL A 58 3.49 -16.62 -24.31
N GLY A 59 2.23 -16.21 -24.52
CA GLY A 59 1.44 -16.67 -25.67
C GLY A 59 0.72 -18.02 -25.48
N TYR A 60 0.63 -18.54 -24.25
CA TYR A 60 -0.13 -19.78 -24.01
C TYR A 60 -1.64 -19.51 -24.09
N LEU A 61 -2.26 -19.92 -25.19
CA LEU A 61 -3.67 -19.65 -25.50
C LEU A 61 -4.63 -20.05 -24.37
N GLY A 62 -4.40 -21.20 -23.73
CA GLY A 62 -5.22 -21.64 -22.59
C GLY A 62 -5.11 -20.73 -21.36
N ASN A 63 -3.91 -20.21 -21.07
CA ASN A 63 -3.69 -19.30 -19.95
C ASN A 63 -4.26 -17.90 -20.24
N GLU A 64 -4.11 -17.43 -21.47
CA GLU A 64 -4.68 -16.15 -21.92
C GLU A 64 -6.21 -16.20 -21.91
N CYS A 65 -6.80 -17.30 -22.37
CA CYS A 65 -8.24 -17.55 -22.28
C CYS A 65 -8.71 -17.56 -20.81
N ALA A 66 -8.02 -18.28 -19.92
CA ALA A 66 -8.36 -18.31 -18.50
C ALA A 66 -8.28 -16.92 -17.85
N ASN A 67 -7.23 -16.15 -18.16
CA ASN A 67 -7.08 -14.77 -17.68
C ASN A 67 -8.15 -13.83 -18.23
N GLN A 68 -8.56 -14.00 -19.49
CA GLN A 68 -9.65 -13.24 -20.09
C GLN A 68 -10.99 -13.57 -19.42
N LEU A 69 -11.28 -14.85 -19.20
CA LEU A 69 -12.49 -15.29 -18.46
C LEU A 69 -12.51 -14.74 -17.03
N ALA A 70 -11.37 -14.75 -16.33
CA ALA A 70 -11.25 -14.17 -15.00
C ALA A 70 -11.54 -12.66 -15.00
N LYS A 71 -11.04 -11.91 -16.00
CA LYS A 71 -11.35 -10.47 -16.16
C LYS A 71 -12.82 -10.22 -16.44
N GLU A 72 -13.44 -11.02 -17.31
CA GLU A 72 -14.87 -10.89 -17.60
C GLU A 72 -15.74 -11.18 -16.37
N ALA A 73 -15.35 -12.15 -15.54
CA ALA A 73 -16.06 -12.48 -14.31
C ALA A 73 -16.12 -11.28 -13.34
N ILE A 74 -15.09 -10.42 -13.31
CA ILE A 74 -15.09 -9.19 -12.50
C ILE A 74 -16.19 -8.22 -12.95
N THR A 75 -16.50 -8.19 -14.24
CA THR A 75 -17.51 -7.26 -14.81
C THR A 75 -18.94 -7.81 -14.80
N LYS A 76 -19.09 -9.14 -14.79
CA LYS A 76 -20.39 -9.83 -14.88
C LYS A 76 -20.91 -10.31 -13.52
N GLY A 77 -20.08 -10.35 -12.49
CA GLY A 77 -20.47 -10.77 -11.14
C GLY A 77 -21.26 -9.70 -10.39
N ASP A 78 -21.94 -10.11 -9.32
CA ASP A 78 -22.57 -9.18 -8.40
C ASP A 78 -21.51 -8.29 -7.73
N PRO A 79 -21.69 -6.95 -7.71
CA PRO A 79 -20.72 -6.04 -7.09
C PRO A 79 -20.53 -6.39 -5.60
N PHE A 80 -19.39 -6.98 -5.28
CA PHE A 80 -18.96 -7.13 -3.90
C PHE A 80 -18.30 -5.83 -3.45
N PHE A 81 -19.02 -5.04 -2.65
CA PHE A 81 -18.47 -3.82 -2.06
C PHE A 81 -17.42 -4.18 -1.02
N LEU A 82 -16.17 -4.22 -1.43
CA LEU A 82 -15.05 -4.28 -0.52
C LEU A 82 -15.01 -2.95 0.26
N PRO A 83 -14.92 -3.00 1.61
CA PRO A 83 -14.50 -1.84 2.37
C PRO A 83 -13.20 -1.33 1.77
N LYS A 84 -13.11 -0.03 1.54
CA LYS A 84 -11.88 0.62 1.07
C LYS A 84 -10.71 0.10 1.91
N LEU A 85 -9.65 -0.37 1.25
CA LEU A 85 -8.49 -0.93 1.95
C LEU A 85 -7.97 0.10 2.97
N LEU A 86 -7.47 -0.37 4.12
CA LEU A 86 -6.96 0.53 5.15
C LEU A 86 -5.87 1.49 4.62
N SER A 87 -5.04 1.03 3.68
CA SER A 87 -4.03 1.88 3.03
C SER A 87 -4.66 3.02 2.24
N TYR A 88 -5.75 2.76 1.52
CA TYR A 88 -6.48 3.74 0.75
C TYR A 88 -7.15 4.78 1.67
N LEU A 89 -7.78 4.33 2.76
CA LEU A 89 -8.34 5.24 3.76
C LEU A 89 -7.27 6.11 4.42
N LYS A 90 -6.12 5.51 4.79
CA LYS A 90 -4.98 6.25 5.33
C LYS A 90 -4.47 7.30 4.34
N TYR A 91 -4.39 6.95 3.06
CA TYR A 91 -3.99 7.86 2.00
C TYR A 91 -4.96 9.04 1.87
N GLU A 92 -6.28 8.77 1.81
CA GLU A 92 -7.31 9.81 1.71
C GLU A 92 -7.26 10.78 2.90
N ILE A 93 -7.16 10.25 4.13
CA ILE A 93 -7.06 11.07 5.35
C ILE A 93 -5.79 11.92 5.32
N MET A 94 -4.64 11.31 4.97
CA MET A 94 -3.37 12.04 4.91
C MET A 94 -3.40 13.13 3.83
N SER A 95 -4.00 12.84 2.68
CA SER A 95 -4.16 13.80 1.59
C SER A 95 -5.02 14.99 2.01
N ALA A 96 -6.18 14.73 2.61
CA ALA A 96 -7.06 15.78 3.12
C ALA A 96 -6.38 16.63 4.21
N ALA A 97 -5.67 15.98 5.14
CA ALA A 97 -4.91 16.68 6.17
C ALA A 97 -3.82 17.58 5.55
N LEU A 98 -3.04 17.09 4.59
CA LEU A 98 -2.01 17.88 3.92
C LEU A 98 -2.61 19.10 3.20
N THR A 99 -3.76 18.95 2.55
CA THR A 99 -4.44 20.08 1.90
C THR A 99 -4.86 21.15 2.90
N ILE A 100 -5.48 20.75 4.02
CA ILE A 100 -5.90 21.69 5.08
C ILE A 100 -4.68 22.37 5.69
N TRP A 101 -3.61 21.63 5.95
CA TRP A 101 -2.37 22.17 6.50
C TRP A 101 -1.69 23.12 5.51
N GLN A 102 -1.70 22.82 4.22
CA GLN A 102 -1.16 23.70 3.19
C GLN A 102 -1.93 25.01 3.12
N ASP A 103 -3.26 24.97 3.16
CA ASP A 103 -4.10 26.17 3.15
C ASP A 103 -3.85 27.05 4.38
N ASN A 104 -3.76 26.44 5.57
CA ASN A 104 -3.36 27.16 6.78
C ASN A 104 -1.92 27.70 6.70
N TRP A 105 -1.02 26.98 6.04
CA TRP A 105 0.36 27.40 5.88
C TRP A 105 0.51 28.58 4.94
N ASP A 106 -0.26 28.61 3.85
CA ASP A 106 -0.25 29.69 2.87
C ASP A 106 -0.93 30.96 3.40
N ASN A 107 -2.05 30.81 4.12
CA ASN A 107 -2.85 31.94 4.60
C ASN A 107 -2.50 32.40 6.02
N GLY A 108 -1.67 31.65 6.76
CA GLY A 108 -1.29 32.00 8.13
C GLY A 108 -0.41 33.24 8.22
N GLU A 109 -0.51 34.00 9.30
CA GLU A 109 0.33 35.20 9.52
C GLU A 109 1.65 34.88 10.25
N THR A 110 1.73 33.74 10.93
CA THR A 110 2.92 33.34 11.70
C THR A 110 3.90 32.54 10.84
N GLY A 111 5.19 32.62 11.19
CA GLY A 111 6.24 31.82 10.56
C GLY A 111 6.48 32.13 9.08
N ARG A 112 6.20 33.36 8.60
CA ARG A 112 6.35 33.74 7.18
C ARG A 112 7.77 33.57 6.65
N SER A 113 8.78 33.90 7.45
CA SER A 113 10.19 33.63 7.09
C SER A 113 10.47 32.15 6.82
N THR A 114 9.82 31.25 7.59
CA THR A 114 9.92 29.81 7.35
C THR A 114 9.12 29.38 6.13
N HIS A 115 7.96 30.01 5.87
CA HIS A 115 7.15 29.76 4.68
C HIS A 115 7.90 30.12 3.39
N ASP A 116 8.58 31.27 3.38
CA ASP A 116 9.39 31.71 2.23
C ASP A 116 10.47 30.67 1.83
N ILE A 117 11.00 29.93 2.81
CA ILE A 117 12.03 28.91 2.60
C ILE A 117 11.41 27.53 2.31
N VAL A 118 10.30 27.19 2.97
CA VAL A 118 9.57 25.92 2.82
C VAL A 118 8.09 26.22 2.60
N PRO A 119 7.69 26.59 1.37
CA PRO A 119 6.30 27.01 1.11
C PRO A 119 5.34 25.83 1.04
N ARG A 120 5.85 24.60 0.88
CA ARG A 120 5.01 23.39 0.80
C ARG A 120 5.09 22.58 2.09
N VAL A 121 3.93 22.21 2.61
CA VAL A 121 3.81 21.26 3.71
C VAL A 121 4.19 19.87 3.20
N LEU A 122 5.12 19.22 3.91
CA LEU A 122 5.60 17.88 3.58
C LEU A 122 5.26 16.90 4.70
N ASN A 123 5.07 15.64 4.33
CA ASN A 123 4.87 14.53 5.28
C ASN A 123 6.18 14.03 5.92
N LYS A 124 7.32 14.63 5.55
CA LYS A 124 8.65 14.30 6.07
C LYS A 124 9.30 15.57 6.58
N PRO A 125 10.06 15.49 7.68
CA PRO A 125 10.78 16.64 8.18
C PRO A 125 11.84 17.09 7.17
N VAL A 126 12.02 18.39 7.06
CA VAL A 126 13.14 18.97 6.33
C VAL A 126 14.41 18.62 7.10
N ARG A 127 15.46 18.17 6.40
CA ARG A 127 16.73 17.74 7.01
C ARG A 127 17.61 18.95 7.36
N TRP A 128 17.14 19.79 8.27
CA TRP A 128 17.92 20.88 8.83
C TRP A 128 18.71 20.43 10.05
N ASN A 129 19.93 20.92 10.19
CA ASN A 129 20.67 20.84 11.44
C ASN A 129 20.08 21.82 12.48
N ARG A 130 20.60 21.79 13.71
CA ARG A 130 20.05 22.59 14.81
C ARG A 130 20.19 24.09 14.55
N GLU A 131 21.32 24.50 14.00
CA GLU A 131 21.67 25.88 13.71
C GLU A 131 20.77 26.45 12.60
N GLU A 132 20.56 25.68 11.53
CA GLU A 132 19.65 26.00 10.44
C GLU A 132 18.20 26.12 10.93
N LEU A 133 17.74 25.18 11.76
CA LEU A 133 16.40 25.23 12.33
C LEU A 133 16.20 26.48 13.19
N MET A 134 17.17 26.80 14.06
CA MET A 134 17.15 28.01 14.88
C MET A 134 17.15 29.28 14.03
N PHE A 135 17.96 29.32 12.98
CA PHE A 135 18.04 30.45 12.07
C PHE A 135 16.71 30.67 11.34
N VAL A 136 16.18 29.64 10.68
CA VAL A 136 14.97 29.74 9.84
C VAL A 136 13.72 30.07 10.66
N THR A 137 13.58 29.44 11.83
CA THR A 137 12.44 29.71 12.73
C THR A 137 12.60 30.99 13.54
N VAL A 138 13.74 31.69 13.40
CA VAL A 138 14.11 32.86 14.21
C VAL A 138 13.98 32.53 15.70
N HIS A 139 14.56 31.40 16.11
CA HIS A 139 14.59 30.90 17.48
C HIS A 139 16.02 30.85 18.01
N GLY A 140 16.16 30.92 19.34
CA GLY A 140 17.46 30.86 20.01
C GLY A 140 17.92 32.23 20.52
N LEU A 141 19.20 32.55 20.39
CA LEU A 141 19.78 33.78 20.95
C LEU A 141 19.56 35.04 20.09
N PHE A 142 18.64 34.98 19.12
CA PHE A 142 18.31 36.14 18.30
C PHE A 142 17.64 37.22 19.16
N PRO A 143 18.06 38.50 19.06
CA PRO A 143 17.51 39.60 19.85
C PRO A 143 15.98 39.70 19.77
N SER A 144 15.41 39.53 18.57
CA SER A 144 13.97 39.53 18.33
C SER A 144 13.22 38.40 19.06
N TYR A 145 13.80 37.20 19.10
CA TYR A 145 13.25 36.07 19.84
C TYR A 145 13.31 36.33 21.35
N LEU A 146 14.46 36.75 21.87
CA LEU A 146 14.65 37.00 23.31
C LEU A 146 13.75 38.15 23.80
N HIS A 147 13.60 39.21 22.99
CA HIS A 147 12.68 40.32 23.27
C HIS A 147 11.23 39.85 23.35
N ARG A 148 10.77 39.00 22.39
CA ARG A 148 9.40 38.44 22.39
C ARG A 148 9.06 37.68 23.67
N PHE A 149 10.04 37.06 24.32
CA PHE A 149 9.87 36.32 25.58
C PHE A 149 10.25 37.13 26.83
N ASN A 150 10.43 38.46 26.71
CA ASN A 150 10.81 39.36 27.81
C ASN A 150 12.16 38.98 28.47
N LEU A 151 13.05 38.32 27.73
CA LEU A 151 14.40 37.98 28.20
C LEU A 151 15.43 39.07 27.85
N ARG A 152 15.05 40.02 26.99
CA ARG A 152 15.83 41.20 26.62
C ARG A 152 14.91 42.40 26.46
N THR A 153 15.40 43.61 26.73
CA THR A 153 14.61 44.84 26.71
C THR A 153 14.29 45.36 25.32
N HIS A 154 15.16 45.11 24.33
CA HIS A 154 15.02 45.58 22.95
C HIS A 154 15.35 44.43 21.96
N ASP A 155 14.80 44.52 20.75
CA ASP A 155 14.96 43.55 19.65
C ASP A 155 16.08 43.89 18.66
N ASN A 156 16.87 44.94 18.96
CA ASN A 156 18.02 45.35 18.15
C ASN A 156 19.22 44.41 18.33
N CYS A 157 19.95 44.18 17.24
CA CYS A 157 21.23 43.47 17.23
C CYS A 157 22.30 44.20 18.04
#